data_AF-A0A1Q7B669-F1
#
_entry.id   AF-A0A1Q7B669-F1
#
_cell.length_a   1.000
_cell.length_b   1.000
_cell.length_c   1.000
_cell.angle_alpha   90.00
_cell.angle_beta   90.00
_cell.angle_gamma   90.00
#
_symmetry.space_group_name_H-M   'P 1'
#
loop_
_entity.id
_entity.type
_entity.pdbx_description
1 polymer ?
#
loop_
_entity_poly.entity_id
_entity_poly.type
_entity_poly.pdbx_seq_one_letter_code
_entity_poly.pdbx_strand_id
1 'polypeptide(L)' 'MRKPDRIGAIVLAFTLFVAYWGWAGLLYFQGLISLPLGALGSEGLLLVLVDVVIVNLYAFRQRRHARQVQIRASKR' A
#
# COMPACT_ATOMS: atom_id res chain seq x y z
N MET A 1 9.14 16.68 18.90
CA MET A 1 8.76 16.57 17.47
C MET A 1 8.65 15.10 17.09
N ARG A 2 7.45 14.61 16.77
CA ARG A 2 7.19 13.22 16.36
C ARG A 2 7.89 13.02 15.00
N LYS A 3 8.91 12.18 14.93
CA LYS A 3 9.63 11.93 13.67
C LYS A 3 8.59 11.57 12.59
N PRO A 4 8.60 12.23 11.42
CA PRO A 4 7.65 11.89 10.36
C PRO A 4 7.84 10.42 10.00
N ASP A 5 6.74 9.69 9.95
CA ASP A 5 6.74 8.27 9.62
C ASP A 5 6.97 8.12 8.11
N ARG A 6 8.26 8.21 7.73
CA ARG A 6 8.71 8.11 6.34
C ARG A 6 8.28 6.79 5.69
N ILE A 7 8.18 5.73 6.50
CA ILE A 7 7.79 4.40 6.03
C ILE A 7 6.30 4.40 5.73
N GLY A 8 5.48 4.99 6.60
CA GLY A 8 4.06 5.20 6.32
C GLY A 8 3.79 6.03 5.06
N ALA A 9 4.60 7.06 4.82
CA ALA A 9 4.49 7.88 3.61
C ALA A 9 4.82 7.08 2.33
N ILE A 10 5.84 6.21 2.37
CA ILE A 10 6.20 5.34 1.24
C ILE A 10 5.09 4.32 0.97
N VAL A 11 4.56 3.68 2.02
CA VAL A 11 3.45 2.72 1.90
C VAL A 11 2.22 3.40 1.28
N LEU A 12 1.86 4.59 1.78
CA LEU A 12 0.73 5.36 1.24
C LEU A 12 0.94 5.73 -0.23
N ALA A 13 2.13 6.20 -0.60
CA ALA A 13 2.45 6.55 -1.98
C ALA A 13 2.35 5.33 -2.91
N PHE A 14 2.80 4.16 -2.45
CA PHE A 14 2.71 2.92 -3.20
C PHE A 14 1.25 2.45 -3.37
N THR A 15 0.45 2.50 -2.31
CA THR A 15 -0.97 2.18 -2.37
C THR A 15 -1.73 3.11 -3.31
N LEU A 16 -1.45 4.42 -3.29
CA LEU A 16 -2.05 5.37 -4.23
C LEU A 16 -1.66 5.07 -5.68
N PHE A 17 -0.41 4.69 -5.91
CA PHE A 17 0.06 4.28 -7.23
C PHE A 17 -0.70 3.04 -7.74
N VAL A 18 -0.87 2.01 -6.91
CA VAL A 18 -1.62 0.80 -7.27
C VAL A 18 -3.10 1.10 -7.50
N ALA A 19 -3.70 1.95 -6.67
CA ALA A 19 -5.09 2.39 -6.85
C ALA A 19 -5.28 3.15 -8.17
N TYR A 20 -4.37 4.07 -8.50
CA TYR A 20 -4.36 4.78 -9.77
C TYR A 20 -4.23 3.82 -10.95
N TRP A 21 -3.30 2.86 -10.86
CA TRP A 21 -3.10 1.85 -11.90
C TRP A 21 -4.36 1.01 -12.12
N GLY A 22 -4.99 0.54 -11.03
CA GLY A 22 -6.24 -0.21 -11.11
C GLY A 22 -7.37 0.60 -11.73
N TRP A 23 -7.48 1.89 -11.39
CA TRP A 23 -8.46 2.79 -11.97
C TRP A 23 -8.23 3.04 -13.47
N ALA A 24 -6.97 3.30 -13.87
CA ALA A 24 -6.59 3.43 -15.27
C ALA A 24 -6.89 2.12 -16.05
N GLY A 25 -6.67 0.96 -15.43
CA GLY A 25 -7.01 -0.34 -15.97
C GLY A 25 -8.51 -0.54 -16.19
N LEU A 26 -9.36 -0.11 -15.24
CA LEU A 26 -10.82 -0.14 -15.39
C LEU A 26 -11.32 0.76 -16.52
N LEU A 27 -10.74 1.95 -16.66
CA LEU A 27 -11.07 2.88 -17.74
C LEU A 27 -10.63 2.33 -19.11
N TYR A 28 -9.49 1.65 -19.17
CA TYR A 28 -9.09 0.90 -20.37
C TYR A 28 -10.05 -0.24 -20.70
N PHE A 29 -10.44 -1.04 -19.70
CA PHE A 29 -11.34 -2.18 -19.93
C PHE A 29 -12.69 -1.73 -20.50
N GLN A 30 -13.16 -0.55 -20.10
CA GLN A 30 -14.35 0.08 -20.67
C GLN A 30 -14.12 0.75 -22.04
N GLY A 31 -12.89 0.76 -22.55
CA GLY A 31 -12.52 1.37 -23.84
C GLY A 31 -12.43 2.90 -23.81
N LEU A 32 -12.44 3.53 -22.63
CA LEU A 32 -12.37 4.99 -22.51
C LEU A 32 -10.96 5.54 -22.74
N ILE A 33 -9.93 4.70 -22.61
CA ILE A 33 -8.52 5.09 -22.73
C ILE A 33 -7.75 3.96 -23.42
N SER A 34 -6.78 4.28 -24.28
CA SER A 34 -5.82 3.29 -24.79
C SER A 34 -4.60 3.22 -23.89
N LEU A 35 -4.42 2.10 -23.17
CA LEU A 35 -3.22 1.78 -22.40
C LEU A 35 -2.27 0.99 -23.31
N PRO A 36 -0.94 1.21 -23.19
CA PRO A 36 0.04 0.44 -23.95
C PRO A 36 -0.10 -1.06 -23.67
N LEU A 37 -0.02 -1.86 -24.73
CA LEU A 37 -0.15 -3.32 -24.69
C LEU A 37 0.72 -3.91 -23.56
N GLY A 38 0.07 -4.58 -22.58
CA GLY A 38 0.74 -5.30 -21.48
C GLY A 38 0.25 -4.94 -20.06
N ALA A 39 -0.53 -3.87 -19.88
CA ALA A 39 -0.84 -3.35 -18.54
C ALA A 39 -1.90 -4.11 -17.72
N LEU A 40 -2.61 -5.07 -18.33
CA LEU A 40 -3.76 -5.77 -17.74
C LEU A 40 -3.58 -7.30 -17.72
N GLY A 41 -2.34 -7.77 -17.83
CA GLY A 41 -2.00 -9.16 -17.64
C GLY A 41 -1.85 -9.54 -16.16
N SER A 42 -1.25 -10.70 -15.94
CA SER A 42 -0.87 -11.20 -14.61
C SER A 42 -0.02 -10.22 -13.79
N GLU A 43 0.65 -9.27 -14.43
CA GLU A 43 1.47 -8.25 -13.75
C GLU A 43 0.63 -7.34 -12.84
N GLY A 44 -0.61 -7.01 -13.23
CA GLY A 44 -1.51 -6.19 -12.42
C GLY A 44 -1.94 -6.91 -11.14
N LEU A 45 -2.21 -8.21 -11.23
CA LEU A 45 -2.53 -9.04 -10.06
C LEU A 45 -1.33 -9.15 -9.11
N LEU A 46 -0.11 -9.29 -9.64
CA LEU A 46 1.11 -9.31 -8.83
C LEU A 46 1.34 -7.98 -8.10
N LEU A 47 1.10 -6.85 -8.76
CA LEU A 47 1.20 -5.52 -8.14
C LEU A 47 0.24 -5.35 -6.97
N VAL A 48 -1.02 -5.77 -7.14
CA VAL A 48 -2.03 -5.73 -6.06
C VAL A 48 -1.63 -6.67 -4.91
N LEU A 49 -1.14 -7.87 -5.22
CA LEU A 49 -0.68 -8.82 -4.21
C LEU A 49 0.47 -8.24 -3.37
N VAL A 50 1.44 -7.60 -4.03
CA VAL A 50 2.58 -6.95 -3.37
C VAL A 50 2.13 -5.79 -2.48
N ASP A 51 1.20 -4.94 -2.94
CA ASP A 51 0.65 -3.85 -2.12
C ASP A 51 -0.04 -4.36 -0.86
N VAL A 52 -0.89 -5.39 -1.00
CA VAL A 52 -1.57 -6.02 0.14
C VAL A 52 -0.56 -6.54 1.16
N VAL A 53 0.52 -7.21 0.72
CA VAL A 53 1.57 -7.71 1.61
C VAL A 53 2.28 -6.55 2.32
N ILE A 54 2.65 -5.49 1.60
CA ILE A 54 3.33 -4.31 2.16
C ILE A 54 2.47 -3.60 3.21
N VAL A 55 1.20 -3.34 2.88
CA VAL A 55 0.24 -2.69 3.79
C VAL A 55 0.03 -3.53 5.04
N ASN A 56 -0.13 -4.85 4.90
CA ASN A 56 -0.35 -5.74 6.03
C ASN A 56 0.89 -5.86 6.93
N LEU A 57 2.08 -5.91 6.33
CA LEU A 57 3.35 -5.90 7.06
C LEU A 57 3.54 -4.59 7.84
N TYR A 58 3.20 -3.45 7.22
CA TYR A 58 3.23 -2.14 7.87
C TYR A 58 2.24 -2.05 9.03
N ALA A 59 1.00 -2.50 8.84
CA ALA A 59 -0.02 -2.56 9.89
C ALA A 59 0.42 -3.45 11.05
N PHE A 60 1.04 -4.61 10.77
CA PHE A 60 1.56 -5.50 11.79
C PHE A 60 2.71 -4.86 12.58
N ARG A 61 3.62 -4.14 11.89
CA ARG A 61 4.69 -3.38 12.53
C ARG A 61 4.15 -2.27 13.44
N GLN A 62 3.14 -1.51 12.99
CA GLN A 62 2.49 -0.50 13.83
C GLN A 62 1.86 -1.11 15.08
N ARG A 63 1.15 -2.24 14.95
CA ARG A 63 0.53 -2.95 16.08
C ARG A 63 1.58 -3.40 17.11
N ARG A 64 2.73 -3.91 16.66
CA ARG A 64 3.84 -4.28 17.56
C ARG A 64 4.43 -3.07 18.29
N HIS A 65 4.63 -1.95 17.60
CA HIS A 65 5.10 -0.73 18.25
C HIS A 65 4.09 -0.19 19.27
N ALA A 66 2.79 -0.21 18.96
CA ALA A 66 1.73 0.18 19.89
C ALA A 66 1.73 -0.71 21.17
N ARG A 67 1.87 -2.03 21.00
CA ARG A 67 1.97 -2.98 22.12
C ARG A 67 3.19 -2.72 23.00
N GLN A 68 4.35 -2.46 22.41
CA GLN A 68 5.57 -2.17 23.17
C GLN A 68 5.49 -0.85 23.95
N VAL A 69 4.84 0.18 23.38
CA VAL A 69 4.59 1.45 24.07
C VAL A 69 3.65 1.24 25.26
N GLN A 70 2.58 0.45 25.09
CA GLN A 70 1.63 0.13 26.17
C GLN A 70 2.28 -0.67 27.32
N ILE A 71 3.13 -1.66 27.01
CA ILE A 71 3.85 -2.45 28.04
C ILE A 71 4.81 -1.57 28.84
N ARG A 72 5.48 -0.60 28.19
CA ARG A 72 6.35 0.36 28.89
C ARG A 72 5.58 1.35 29.75
N ALA A 73 4.39 1.77 29.31
CA ALA A 73 3.54 2.69 30.08
C ALA A 73 2.93 2.03 31.33
N SER A 74 2.62 0.73 31.29
CA SER A 74 2.08 -0.02 32.43
C SER A 74 3.11 -0.36 33.52
N LYS A 75 4.42 -0.18 33.25
CA LYS A 75 5.51 -0.45 34.20
C LYS A 75 6.03 0.81 34.91
N ARG A 76 5.50 1.99 34.58
CA ARG A 76 5.76 3.25 35.29
C ARG A 76 4.60 3.53 36.24
#